data_AF-A0A962CG83-F1
#
_entry.id   AF-A0A962CG83-F1
#
_cell.length_a   1.000
_cell.length_b   1.000
_cell.length_c   1.000
_cell.angle_alpha   90.00
_cell.angle_beta   90.00
_cell.angle_gamma   90.00
#
_symmetry.space_group_name_H-M   'P 1'
#
loop_
_entity.id
_entity.type
_entity.pdbx_description
1 polymer ?
#
loop_
_entity_poly.entity_id
_entity_poly.type
_entity_poly.pdbx_seq_one_letter_code
_entity_poly.pdbx_strand_id
1 'polypeptide(L)'
;RERARVRALAQVVACDIHPLNNLRVMRFLEREFSSPQVERDRWTRHWIVEGFRAFEAMLDDNTSTGLYCDGDTPTLADICMVPQIYNARRFDVDLSPFPTMVRIEQQCLEQPAFDQARPENQPDAPTRAA
;
A
#
# COMPACT_ATOMS: atom_id res chain seq x y z
N ARG A 1 -18.33 -1.84 13.14
CA ARG A 1 -17.34 -2.73 12.48
C ARG A 1 -18.04 -3.55 11.42
N GLU A 2 -17.86 -3.20 10.15
CA GLU A 2 -18.57 -3.83 9.03
C GLU A 2 -17.61 -4.72 8.24
N ARG A 3 -17.78 -6.04 8.36
CA ARG A 3 -16.86 -7.02 7.74
C ARG A 3 -16.77 -6.88 6.22
N ALA A 4 -17.84 -6.43 5.57
CA ALA A 4 -17.87 -6.18 4.14
C ALA A 4 -16.95 -5.00 3.76
N ARG A 5 -17.06 -3.89 4.49
CA ARG A 5 -16.23 -2.69 4.27
C ARG A 5 -14.74 -2.97 4.43
N VAL A 6 -14.35 -3.65 5.51
CA VAL A 6 -12.94 -4.04 5.73
C VAL A 6 -12.39 -4.84 4.55
N ARG A 7 -13.18 -5.77 4.00
CA ARG A 7 -12.77 -6.58 2.86
C ARG A 7 -12.71 -5.78 1.58
N ALA A 8 -13.65 -4.85 1.35
CA ALA A 8 -13.62 -3.98 0.20
C ALA A 8 -12.35 -3.11 0.17
N LEU A 9 -12.01 -2.44 1.28
CA LEU A 9 -10.76 -1.68 1.42
C LEU A 9 -9.53 -2.56 1.16
N ALA A 10 -9.46 -3.73 1.80
CA ALA A 10 -8.36 -4.66 1.59
C ALA A 10 -8.21 -5.10 0.12
N GLN A 11 -9.34 -5.31 -0.57
CA GLN A 11 -9.38 -5.75 -1.97
C GLN A 11 -8.94 -4.66 -2.96
N VAL A 12 -9.17 -3.37 -2.67
CA VAL A 12 -8.58 -2.28 -3.48
C VAL A 12 -7.07 -2.49 -3.61
N VAL A 13 -6.39 -2.79 -2.51
CA VAL A 13 -4.95 -3.08 -2.54
C VAL A 13 -4.66 -4.45 -3.15
N ALA A 14 -5.27 -5.51 -2.60
CA ALA A 14 -4.89 -6.88 -2.89
C ALA A 14 -5.28 -7.36 -4.30
N CYS A 15 -6.27 -6.73 -4.92
CA CYS A 15 -6.78 -7.09 -6.24
C CYS A 15 -6.44 -6.03 -7.29
N ASP A 16 -6.58 -4.75 -6.95
CA ASP A 16 -6.61 -3.70 -7.98
C ASP A 16 -5.32 -2.87 -8.05
N ILE A 17 -4.44 -2.94 -7.03
CA ILE A 17 -3.13 -2.28 -7.05
C ILE A 17 -1.99 -3.29 -7.13
N HIS A 18 -1.86 -4.13 -6.09
CA HIS A 18 -0.67 -4.95 -5.89
C HIS A 18 -0.42 -5.94 -7.04
N PRO A 19 -1.42 -6.66 -7.59
CA PRO A 19 -1.19 -7.62 -8.67
C PRO A 19 -0.63 -6.99 -9.95
N LEU A 20 -1.03 -5.76 -10.28
CA LEU A 20 -0.57 -5.03 -11.47
C LEU A 20 0.89 -4.57 -11.35
N ASN A 21 1.36 -4.40 -10.12
CA ASN A 21 2.69 -3.87 -9.81
C ASN A 21 3.69 -4.95 -9.39
N ASN A 22 3.28 -6.21 -9.40
CA ASN A 22 4.12 -7.32 -8.98
C ASN A 22 5.34 -7.50 -9.91
N LEU A 23 6.47 -7.94 -9.35
CA LEU A 23 7.70 -8.19 -10.11
C LEU A 23 7.50 -9.14 -11.30
N ARG A 24 6.59 -10.12 -11.21
CA ARG A 24 6.30 -11.00 -12.36
C ARG A 24 5.70 -10.25 -13.54
N VAL A 25 4.85 -9.25 -13.27
CA VAL A 25 4.22 -8.40 -14.29
C VAL A 25 5.26 -7.43 -14.84
N MET A 26 6.05 -6.79 -13.97
CA MET A 26 7.11 -5.88 -14.40
C MET A 26 8.15 -6.57 -15.30
N ARG A 27 8.56 -7.80 -14.95
CA ARG A 27 9.47 -8.61 -15.78
C ARG A 27 8.86 -9.04 -17.10
N PHE A 28 7.54 -9.26 -17.15
CA PHE A 28 6.85 -9.56 -18.41
C PHE A 28 6.88 -8.34 -19.33
N LEU A 29 6.55 -7.14 -18.83
CA LEU A 29 6.62 -5.90 -19.60
C LEU A 29 8.02 -5.64 -20.15
N GLU A 30 9.05 -5.86 -19.32
CA GLU A 30 10.45 -5.74 -19.73
C GLU A 30 10.83 -6.72 -20.84
N ARG A 31 10.49 -8.00 -20.71
CA ARG A 31 10.97 -9.05 -21.63
C ARG A 31 10.18 -9.10 -22.93
N GLU A 32 8.86 -9.02 -22.86
CA GLU A 32 7.98 -9.22 -24.02
C GLU A 32 7.76 -7.93 -24.81
N PHE A 33 7.75 -6.78 -24.13
CA PHE A 33 7.50 -5.49 -24.77
C PHE A 33 8.73 -4.57 -24.78
N SER A 34 9.88 -5.02 -24.26
CA SER A 34 11.11 -4.21 -24.16
C SER A 34 10.88 -2.88 -23.44
N SER A 35 9.87 -2.80 -22.56
CA SER A 35 9.50 -1.55 -21.88
C SER A 35 10.65 -1.11 -20.96
N PRO A 36 11.24 0.08 -21.16
CA PRO A 36 12.31 0.60 -20.31
C PRO A 36 11.85 0.81 -18.85
N GLN A 37 12.81 0.87 -17.92
CA GLN A 37 12.51 1.04 -16.49
C GLN A 37 11.64 2.28 -16.20
N VAL A 38 11.90 3.41 -16.86
CA VAL A 38 11.10 4.64 -16.68
C VAL A 38 9.61 4.44 -17.00
N GLU A 39 9.29 3.62 -18.00
CA GLU A 39 7.90 3.33 -18.38
C GLU A 39 7.24 2.38 -17.37
N ARG A 40 7.99 1.39 -16.87
CA ARG A 40 7.51 0.47 -15.83
C ARG A 40 7.28 1.19 -14.50
N ASP A 41 8.17 2.11 -14.14
CA ASP A 41 7.98 2.92 -12.94
C ASP A 41 6.77 3.86 -13.10
N ARG A 42 6.56 4.43 -14.29
CA ARG A 42 5.36 5.21 -14.61
C ARG A 42 4.09 4.35 -14.50
N TRP A 43 4.12 3.12 -15.01
CA TRP A 43 3.03 2.14 -14.86
C TRP A 43 2.73 1.89 -13.39
N THR A 44 3.76 1.61 -12.58
CA THR A 44 3.58 1.35 -11.16
C THR A 44 2.99 2.54 -10.43
N ARG A 45 3.55 3.73 -10.63
CA ARG A 45 3.04 4.97 -10.01
C ARG A 45 1.58 5.23 -10.41
N HIS A 46 1.22 5.00 -11.67
CA HIS A 46 -0.16 5.17 -12.14
C HIS A 46 -1.16 4.31 -11.36
N TRP A 47 -0.94 2.99 -11.30
CA TRP A 47 -1.87 2.09 -10.62
C TRP A 47 -1.90 2.27 -9.11
N ILE A 48 -0.79 2.69 -8.50
CA ILE A 48 -0.78 3.08 -7.08
C ILE A 48 -1.67 4.30 -6.86
N VAL A 49 -1.48 5.37 -7.64
CA VAL A 49 -2.23 6.63 -7.47
C VAL A 49 -3.72 6.42 -7.72
N GLU A 50 -4.11 5.67 -8.75
CA GLU A 50 -5.52 5.37 -9.02
C GLU A 50 -6.18 4.62 -7.87
N GLY A 51 -5.54 3.56 -7.36
CA GLY A 51 -6.07 2.83 -6.22
C GLY A 51 -6.06 3.63 -4.92
N PHE A 52 -5.07 4.49 -4.70
CA PHE A 52 -5.00 5.35 -3.51
C PHE A 52 -6.10 6.42 -3.51
N ARG A 53 -6.43 6.99 -4.67
CA ARG A 53 -7.59 7.89 -4.80
C ARG A 53 -8.89 7.20 -4.39
N ALA A 54 -9.10 5.96 -4.85
CA ALA A 54 -10.28 5.19 -4.47
C ALA A 54 -10.27 4.84 -2.97
N PHE A 55 -9.14 4.39 -2.44
CA PHE A 55 -9.01 4.00 -1.03
C PHE A 55 -9.23 5.19 -0.09
N GLU A 56 -8.58 6.33 -0.36
CA GLU A 56 -8.74 7.57 0.43
C GLU A 56 -10.21 8.02 0.45
N ALA A 57 -10.88 8.05 -0.72
CA ALA A 57 -12.29 8.40 -0.80
C ALA A 57 -13.20 7.44 0.01
N MET A 58 -12.91 6.14 0.03
CA MET A 58 -13.64 5.16 0.83
C MET A 58 -13.42 5.32 2.35
N LEU A 59 -12.29 5.88 2.75
CA LEU A 59 -12.02 6.23 4.14
C LEU A 59 -12.81 7.49 4.54
N ASP A 60 -12.82 8.51 3.69
CA ASP A 60 -13.48 9.80 3.95
C ASP A 60 -15.01 9.70 3.93
N ASP A 61 -15.59 8.86 3.07
CA ASP A 61 -17.06 8.72 2.90
C ASP A 61 -17.75 7.91 4.01
N ASN A 62 -17.04 7.45 5.05
CA ASN A 62 -17.63 6.58 6.05
C ASN A 62 -17.15 6.86 7.48
N THR A 63 -18.13 7.10 8.36
CA THR A 63 -17.92 7.46 9.76
C THR A 63 -17.29 6.37 10.62
N SER A 64 -17.19 5.14 10.11
CA SER A 64 -16.51 4.05 10.83
C SER A 64 -14.99 4.11 10.67
N THR A 65 -14.44 4.97 9.82
CA THR A 65 -12.99 5.26 9.81
C THR A 65 -12.60 5.88 11.13
N GLY A 66 -11.68 5.25 11.86
CA GLY A 66 -11.29 5.65 13.22
C GLY A 66 -9.79 5.87 13.33
N LEU A 67 -9.20 5.37 14.41
CA LEU A 67 -7.75 5.26 14.54
C LEU A 67 -7.14 4.43 13.40
N TYR A 68 -7.88 3.42 12.94
CA TYR A 68 -7.54 2.52 11.83
C TYR A 68 -8.55 2.65 10.68
N CYS A 69 -8.38 1.87 9.61
CA CYS A 69 -9.27 1.85 8.44
C CYS A 69 -10.76 1.59 8.79
N ASP A 70 -11.05 0.77 9.82
CA ASP A 70 -12.40 0.59 10.38
C ASP A 70 -12.31 0.40 11.91
N GLY A 71 -12.73 1.43 12.63
CA GLY A 71 -12.74 1.52 14.09
C GLY A 71 -11.37 1.71 14.72
N ASP A 72 -11.24 1.24 15.96
CA ASP A 72 -10.11 1.57 16.84
C ASP A 72 -9.15 0.40 17.07
N THR A 73 -9.24 -0.66 16.25
CA THR A 73 -8.26 -1.76 16.27
C THR A 73 -7.89 -2.17 14.83
N PRO A 74 -6.62 -2.55 14.57
CA PRO A 74 -6.18 -2.94 13.23
C PRO A 74 -7.04 -4.05 12.62
N THR A 75 -7.21 -3.98 11.30
CA THR A 75 -7.98 -4.92 10.50
C THR A 75 -7.18 -5.40 9.30
N LEU A 76 -7.78 -6.29 8.50
CA LEU A 76 -7.20 -6.71 7.22
C LEU A 76 -6.94 -5.53 6.27
N ALA A 77 -7.76 -4.47 6.33
CA ALA A 77 -7.57 -3.28 5.49
C ALA A 77 -6.23 -2.61 5.80
N ASP A 78 -5.90 -2.44 7.08
CA ASP A 78 -4.63 -1.85 7.54
C ASP A 78 -3.44 -2.72 7.15
N ILE A 79 -3.57 -4.04 7.34
CA ILE A 79 -2.53 -5.04 6.97
C ILE A 79 -2.23 -4.99 5.46
N CYS A 80 -3.23 -4.74 4.61
CA CYS A 80 -3.01 -4.57 3.18
C CYS A 80 -2.48 -3.17 2.84
N MET A 81 -2.98 -2.13 3.50
CA MET A 81 -2.66 -0.73 3.19
C MET A 81 -1.20 -0.38 3.53
N VAL A 82 -0.71 -0.72 4.73
CA VAL A 82 0.63 -0.35 5.20
C VAL A 82 1.76 -0.78 4.24
N PRO A 83 1.88 -2.06 3.82
CA PRO A 83 2.92 -2.45 2.87
C PRO A 83 2.74 -1.80 1.49
N GLN A 84 1.51 -1.41 1.12
CA GLN A 84 1.27 -0.73 -0.15
C GLN A 84 1.72 0.74 -0.11
N ILE A 85 1.57 1.44 1.03
CA ILE A 85 2.13 2.79 1.21
C ILE A 85 3.67 2.72 1.27
N TYR A 86 4.24 1.68 1.89
CA TYR A 86 5.69 1.43 1.81
C TYR A 86 6.18 1.31 0.35
N ASN A 87 5.48 0.53 -0.49
CA ASN A 87 5.79 0.44 -1.92
C ASN A 87 5.65 1.79 -2.63
N ALA A 88 4.60 2.56 -2.32
CA ALA A 88 4.40 3.88 -2.90
C ALA A 88 5.60 4.81 -2.65
N ARG A 89 6.16 4.80 -1.43
CA ARG A 89 7.39 5.55 -1.11
C ARG A 89 8.61 5.04 -1.88
N ARG A 90 8.76 3.72 -2.01
CA ARG A 90 9.86 3.12 -2.79
C ARG A 90 9.81 3.50 -4.28
N PHE A 91 8.63 3.83 -4.81
CA PHE A 91 8.42 4.31 -6.17
C PHE A 91 8.16 5.82 -6.22
N ASP A 92 8.62 6.60 -5.24
CA ASP A 92 8.52 8.07 -5.17
C ASP A 92 7.12 8.63 -5.51
N VAL A 93 6.06 7.94 -5.09
CA VAL A 93 4.69 8.45 -5.25
C VAL A 93 4.47 9.58 -4.23
N ASP A 94 3.97 10.72 -4.70
CA ASP A 94 3.54 11.80 -3.80
C ASP A 94 2.30 11.36 -2.99
N LEU A 95 2.44 11.36 -1.67
CA LEU A 95 1.40 10.96 -0.73
C LEU A 95 0.64 12.16 -0.15
N SER A 96 1.01 13.40 -0.50
CA SER A 96 0.32 14.61 -0.05
C SER A 96 -1.20 14.61 -0.33
N PRO A 97 -1.72 13.97 -1.41
CA PRO A 97 -3.15 13.88 -1.65
C PRO A 97 -3.89 12.82 -0.82
N PHE A 98 -3.20 12.01 -0.01
CA PHE A 98 -3.77 10.88 0.75
C PHE A 98 -3.55 11.01 2.27
N PRO A 99 -3.95 12.14 2.89
CA PRO A 99 -3.65 12.43 4.29
C PRO A 99 -4.26 11.44 5.29
N THR A 100 -5.47 10.91 5.03
CA THR A 100 -6.14 9.94 5.91
C THR A 100 -5.39 8.60 5.91
N MET A 101 -5.03 8.10 4.73
CA MET A 101 -4.16 6.91 4.60
C MET A 101 -2.83 7.09 5.34
N VAL A 102 -2.15 8.23 5.15
CA VAL A 102 -0.86 8.51 5.81
C VAL A 102 -1.01 8.57 7.33
N ARG A 103 -2.06 9.20 7.84
CA ARG A 103 -2.36 9.24 9.28
C ARG A 103 -2.56 7.83 9.85
N ILE A 104 -3.37 7.00 9.20
CA ILE A 104 -3.64 5.63 9.67
C ILE A 104 -2.37 4.77 9.61
N GLU A 105 -1.55 4.92 8.57
CA GLU A 105 -0.28 4.23 8.50
C GLU A 105 0.64 4.59 9.67
N GLN A 106 0.76 5.87 10.01
CA GLN A 106 1.54 6.30 11.17
C GLN A 106 1.05 5.64 12.45
N GLN A 107 -0.27 5.60 12.67
CA GLN A 107 -0.88 4.91 13.81
C GLN A 107 -0.57 3.40 13.81
N CYS A 108 -0.57 2.75 12.64
CA CYS A 108 -0.17 1.34 12.53
C CYS A 108 1.31 1.15 12.90
N LEU A 109 2.19 2.03 12.42
CA LEU A 109 3.63 1.92 12.63
C LEU A 109 4.08 2.23 14.08
N GLU A 110 3.22 2.82 14.91
CA GLU A 110 3.41 2.95 16.36
C GLU A 110 3.25 1.61 17.11
N GLN A 111 2.59 0.62 16.50
CA GLN A 111 2.42 -0.71 17.09
C GLN A 111 3.69 -1.55 16.92
N PRO A 112 4.21 -2.18 17.99
CA PRO A 112 5.41 -3.03 17.91
C PRO A 112 5.30 -4.15 16.87
N ALA A 113 4.11 -4.70 16.65
CA ALA A 113 3.88 -5.77 15.68
C ALA A 113 4.11 -5.31 14.23
N PHE A 114 3.71 -4.09 13.87
CA PHE A 114 3.96 -3.55 12.53
C PHE A 114 5.42 -3.18 12.36
N ASP A 115 6.06 -2.61 13.38
CA ASP A 115 7.48 -2.28 13.33
C ASP A 115 8.36 -3.54 13.14
N GLN A 116 8.10 -4.59 13.92
CA GLN A 116 8.80 -5.88 13.77
C GLN A 116 8.57 -6.54 12.40
N ALA A 117 7.43 -6.27 11.76
CA ALA A 117 7.08 -6.82 10.44
C ALA A 117 7.65 -6.02 9.26
N ARG A 118 8.36 -4.91 9.50
CA ARG A 118 9.00 -4.13 8.43
C ARG A 118 9.99 -5.00 7.64
N PRO A 119 10.11 -4.82 6.30
CA PRO A 119 11.06 -5.58 5.48
C PRO A 119 12.50 -5.49 6.00
N GLU A 120 12.92 -4.34 6.53
CA GLU A 120 14.27 -4.10 7.03
C GLU A 120 14.60 -4.87 8.33
N ASN A 121 13.57 -5.31 9.05
CA ASN A 121 13.71 -6.04 10.32
C ASN A 121 13.67 -7.57 10.12
N GLN A 122 13.56 -8.04 8.88
CA GLN A 122 13.49 -9.47 8.59
C GLN A 122 14.88 -10.12 8.54
N PRO A 123 15.03 -11.42 8.91
CA PRO A 123 16.34 -12.09 8.94
C PRO A 123 17.08 -12.15 7.60
N ASP A 124 16.33 -12.08 6.49
CA ASP A 124 16.82 -12.10 5.12
C ASP A 124 16.97 -10.70 4.50
N ALA A 125 16.73 -9.64 5.28
CA ALA A 125 16.94 -8.27 4.82
C ALA A 125 18.41 -8.08 4.40
N PRO A 126 18.67 -7.52 3.21
CA PRO A 126 20.04 -7.26 2.77
C PRO A 126 20.70 -6.30 3.77
N THR A 127 21.91 -6.64 4.22
CA THR A 127 22.67 -5.79 5.14
C THR A 127 22.88 -4.44 4.47
N ARG A 128 22.50 -3.34 5.14
CA ARG A 128 22.86 -2.00 4.66
C ARG A 128 24.39 -1.97 4.51
N ALA A 129 24.87 -1.77 3.29
CA ALA A 129 26.27 -1.46 3.07
C ALA A 129 26.60 -0.20 3.90
N ALA A 130 27.62 -0.31 4.74
CA ALA A 130 28.11 0.77 5.59
C ALA A 130 28.64 1.95 4.76
#